data_AF-A0A5J4XTQ2-F1
#
_entry.id   AF-A0A5J4XTQ2-F1
#
_cell.length_a   1.000
_cell.length_b   1.000
_cell.length_c   1.000
_cell.angle_alpha   90.00
_cell.angle_beta   90.00
_cell.angle_gamma   90.00
#
_symmetry.space_group_name_H-M   'P 1'
#
loop_
_entity.id
_entity.type
_entity.pdbx_description
1 polymer ?
#
loop_
_entity_poly.entity_id
_entity_poly.type
_entity_poly.pdbx_seq_one_letter_code
_entity_poly.pdbx_strand_id
1 'polypeptide(L)'
;MRKTPARGTSKQDASQYLASERVLPVLSACRLKVYFGSGALWLAVSQSEAKLLQNYAIGNSEGGPATAVKTSLTLGPSQQGSLQQSELTSVRLSPEEGIFLAHAVENIQFFANTGPCSLESLWHSFVHGNEGFVHSYVAYHHFRSKGWIPRSGLQYGTDLVLYKQHPSLVHSTLCILIMPVIFSKEDAEQSTTSNPGLLVDGQYGNLSWHDVEGINRLCVRVAEHMVERWVPEATINLM
;
A
#
# COMPACT_ATOMS: atom_id res chain seq x y z
N MET A 1 -39.46 -14.88 -11.94
CA MET A 1 -38.07 -14.42 -11.71
C MET A 1 -37.92 -14.04 -10.24
N ARG A 2 -37.19 -14.83 -9.45
CA ARG A 2 -36.93 -14.54 -8.03
C ARG A 2 -35.87 -13.43 -7.95
N LYS A 3 -36.21 -12.30 -7.32
CA LYS A 3 -35.26 -11.25 -6.95
C LYS A 3 -34.33 -11.81 -5.87
N THR A 4 -33.03 -11.87 -6.14
CA THR A 4 -32.00 -12.10 -5.12
C THR A 4 -31.92 -10.87 -4.20
N PRO A 5 -31.81 -11.04 -2.86
CA PRO A 5 -31.66 -9.90 -1.98
C PRO A 5 -30.23 -9.36 -2.05
N ALA A 6 -30.10 -8.04 -2.03
CA ALA A 6 -28.83 -7.33 -1.96
C ALA A 6 -28.05 -7.75 -0.72
N ARG A 7 -26.76 -8.06 -0.90
CA ARG A 7 -25.80 -8.35 0.18
C ARG A 7 -25.66 -7.12 1.05
N GLY A 8 -26.35 -7.11 2.19
CA GLY A 8 -26.27 -6.03 3.17
C GLY A 8 -24.84 -5.89 3.69
N THR A 9 -24.22 -4.75 3.41
CA THR A 9 -23.01 -4.32 4.11
C THR A 9 -23.44 -3.86 5.51
N SER A 10 -23.10 -4.66 6.52
CA SER A 10 -23.23 -4.21 7.90
C SER A 10 -22.29 -3.02 8.10
N LYS A 11 -22.85 -1.85 8.41
CA LYS A 11 -22.06 -0.69 8.86
C LYS A 11 -21.35 -1.11 10.15
N GLN A 12 -20.04 -1.35 10.06
CA GLN A 12 -19.20 -1.65 11.23
C GLN A 12 -19.03 -0.38 12.05
N ASP A 13 -19.03 -0.51 13.38
CA ASP A 13 -19.06 0.60 14.33
C ASP A 13 -17.73 1.37 14.33
N ALA A 14 -17.77 2.70 14.19
CA ALA A 14 -16.57 3.53 14.02
C ALA A 14 -15.61 3.49 15.23
N SER A 15 -16.15 3.15 16.40
CA SER A 15 -15.43 2.97 17.66
C SER A 15 -14.49 1.75 17.68
N GLN A 16 -14.60 0.82 16.73
CA GLN A 16 -13.76 -0.38 16.69
C GLN A 16 -12.35 -0.15 16.14
N TYR A 17 -12.14 0.96 15.42
CA TYR A 17 -10.86 1.25 14.76
C TYR A 17 -9.95 2.00 15.72
N LEU A 18 -8.94 1.29 16.22
CA LEU A 18 -7.89 1.87 17.05
C LEU A 18 -7.09 2.90 16.24
N ALA A 19 -6.71 4.01 16.87
CA ALA A 19 -5.75 4.95 16.30
C ALA A 19 -4.46 4.22 15.91
N SER A 20 -3.83 4.64 14.80
CA SER A 20 -2.60 4.06 14.24
C SER A 20 -1.52 3.80 15.30
N GLU A 21 -1.35 4.76 16.21
CA GLU A 21 -0.39 4.75 17.32
C GLU A 21 -0.55 3.59 18.30
N ARG A 22 -1.77 3.05 18.43
CA ARG A 22 -2.07 1.95 19.35
C ARG A 22 -1.93 0.57 18.70
N VAL A 23 -1.97 0.50 17.37
CA VAL A 23 -1.95 -0.80 16.65
C VAL A 23 -0.53 -1.25 16.36
N LEU A 24 0.37 -0.35 15.97
CA LEU A 24 1.76 -0.69 15.65
C LEU A 24 2.52 -1.39 16.79
N PRO A 25 2.44 -0.94 18.06
CA PRO A 25 3.12 -1.64 19.15
C PRO A 25 2.61 -3.07 19.35
N VAL A 26 1.30 -3.29 19.17
CA VAL A 26 0.68 -4.62 19.28
C VAL A 26 1.12 -5.51 18.11
N LEU A 27 1.17 -4.96 16.89
CA LEU A 27 1.70 -5.67 15.72
C LEU A 27 3.20 -5.99 15.86
N SER A 28 3.98 -5.15 16.55
CA SER A 28 5.41 -5.43 16.83
C SER A 28 5.62 -6.62 17.76
N ALA A 29 4.64 -6.91 18.62
CA ALA A 29 4.64 -8.14 19.41
C ALA A 29 4.30 -9.39 18.57
N CYS A 30 3.62 -9.23 17.43
CA CYS A 30 3.32 -10.31 16.51
C CYS A 30 4.59 -10.69 15.73
N ARG A 31 4.93 -11.99 15.71
CA ARG A 31 6.04 -12.53 14.90
C ARG A 31 5.57 -12.73 13.46
N LEU A 32 5.46 -11.63 12.71
CA LEU A 32 4.91 -11.66 11.36
C LEU A 32 5.93 -12.28 10.39
N LYS A 33 5.49 -13.28 9.64
CA LYS A 33 6.25 -13.89 8.56
C LYS A 33 5.56 -13.61 7.24
N VAL A 34 6.28 -12.97 6.33
CA VAL A 34 5.80 -12.56 5.01
C VAL A 34 6.48 -13.38 3.94
N TYR A 35 5.69 -14.00 3.08
CA TYR A 35 6.15 -14.74 1.94
C TYR A 35 5.99 -13.93 0.65
N PHE A 36 7.06 -13.78 -0.11
CA PHE A 36 7.03 -13.18 -1.43
C PHE A 36 6.87 -14.25 -2.51
N GLY A 37 5.76 -14.18 -3.25
CA GLY A 37 5.48 -15.12 -4.33
C GLY A 37 4.41 -14.61 -5.30
N SER A 38 4.59 -14.92 -6.58
CA SER A 38 3.66 -14.52 -7.66
C SER A 38 3.43 -13.00 -7.76
N GLY A 39 4.48 -12.21 -7.48
CA GLY A 39 4.41 -10.74 -7.57
C GLY A 39 3.67 -10.06 -6.41
N ALA A 40 3.34 -10.79 -5.34
CA ALA A 40 2.68 -10.24 -4.16
C ALA A 40 3.31 -10.76 -2.87
N LEU A 41 3.10 -10.01 -1.79
CA LEU A 41 3.49 -10.39 -0.45
C LEU A 41 2.30 -11.02 0.28
N TRP A 42 2.53 -12.15 0.93
CA TRP A 42 1.49 -12.97 1.56
C TRP A 42 1.83 -13.23 3.01
N LEU A 43 0.84 -13.04 3.88
CA LEU A 43 0.90 -13.41 5.29
C LEU A 43 -0.09 -14.54 5.55
N ALA A 44 0.35 -15.53 6.32
CA ALA A 44 -0.52 -16.50 6.97
C ALA A 44 -0.51 -16.19 8.46
N VAL A 45 -1.61 -15.62 8.95
CA VAL A 45 -1.74 -15.12 10.32
C VAL A 45 -3.01 -15.65 10.97
N SER A 46 -3.10 -15.58 12.29
CA SER A 46 -4.33 -15.88 13.02
C SER A 46 -5.44 -14.86 12.70
N GLN A 47 -6.69 -15.21 12.99
CA GLN A 47 -7.83 -14.29 12.78
C GLN A 47 -7.70 -12.99 13.59
N SER A 48 -7.11 -13.03 14.79
CA SER A 48 -6.89 -11.85 15.62
C SER A 48 -5.85 -10.90 15.01
N GLU A 49 -4.74 -11.44 14.50
CA GLU A 49 -3.71 -10.68 13.79
C GLU A 49 -4.25 -10.11 12.46
N ALA A 50 -5.02 -10.90 11.70
CA ALA A 50 -5.69 -10.41 10.50
C ALA A 50 -6.64 -9.24 10.81
N LYS A 51 -7.37 -9.30 11.94
CA LYS A 51 -8.23 -8.21 12.41
C LYS A 51 -7.42 -6.98 12.81
N LEU A 52 -6.25 -7.13 13.42
CA LEU A 52 -5.35 -6.00 13.73
C LEU A 52 -4.85 -5.32 12.46
N LEU A 53 -4.40 -6.09 11.46
CA LEU A 53 -3.97 -5.57 10.16
C LEU A 53 -5.13 -4.85 9.45
N GLN A 54 -6.33 -5.45 9.46
CA GLN A 54 -7.53 -4.84 8.91
C GLN A 54 -7.87 -3.53 9.61
N ASN A 55 -7.82 -3.48 10.94
CA ASN A 55 -8.07 -2.26 11.71
C ASN A 55 -7.06 -1.16 11.39
N TYR A 56 -5.82 -1.52 11.08
CA TYR A 56 -4.78 -0.59 10.63
C TYR A 56 -4.89 -0.20 9.15
N ALA A 57 -5.87 -0.78 8.45
CA ALA A 57 -6.16 -0.63 7.03
C ALA A 57 -4.99 -1.05 6.11
N ILE A 58 -4.22 -2.06 6.52
CA ILE A 58 -3.09 -2.57 5.76
C ILE A 58 -3.39 -3.97 5.20
N GLY A 59 -3.11 -4.14 3.90
CA GLY A 59 -3.38 -5.38 3.19
C GLY A 59 -4.85 -5.63 2.87
N ASN A 60 -5.07 -6.76 2.21
CA ASN A 60 -6.38 -7.31 1.87
C ASN A 60 -6.46 -8.78 2.28
N SER A 61 -7.53 -9.18 2.95
CA SER A 61 -7.83 -10.60 3.18
C SER A 61 -8.20 -11.25 1.85
N GLU A 62 -7.29 -12.03 1.27
CA GLU A 62 -7.42 -12.64 -0.06
C GLU A 62 -6.95 -14.09 -0.05
N GLY A 63 -7.48 -14.93 -0.95
CA GLY A 63 -7.03 -16.31 -1.15
C GLY A 63 -7.69 -17.39 -0.25
N GLY A 64 -8.38 -17.00 0.82
CA GLY A 64 -9.09 -17.92 1.71
C GLY A 64 -8.21 -18.93 2.46
N PRO A 65 -8.81 -19.86 3.23
CA PRO A 65 -8.07 -20.75 4.13
C PRO A 65 -7.02 -21.62 3.44
N ALA A 66 -7.30 -22.10 2.22
CA ALA A 66 -6.36 -22.92 1.45
C ALA A 66 -5.07 -22.17 1.11
N THR A 67 -5.17 -20.88 0.77
CA THR A 67 -4.01 -20.02 0.51
C THR A 67 -3.23 -19.73 1.79
N ALA A 68 -3.94 -19.56 2.92
CA ALA A 68 -3.32 -19.40 4.22
C ALA A 68 -2.49 -20.63 4.60
N VAL A 69 -3.04 -21.84 4.42
CA VAL A 69 -2.34 -23.10 4.65
C VAL A 69 -1.12 -23.22 3.73
N LYS A 70 -1.29 -23.01 2.41
CA LYS A 70 -0.17 -23.07 1.45
C LYS A 70 0.96 -22.12 1.84
N THR A 71 0.61 -20.87 2.17
CA THR A 71 1.58 -19.85 2.58
C THR A 71 2.28 -20.25 3.88
N SER A 72 1.53 -20.78 4.86
CA SER A 72 2.12 -21.27 6.12
C SER A 72 3.09 -22.44 5.93
N LEU A 73 2.79 -23.35 4.99
CA LEU A 73 3.66 -24.48 4.65
C LEU A 73 4.97 -24.00 4.02
N THR A 74 4.90 -23.00 3.13
CA THR A 74 6.09 -22.42 2.50
C THR A 74 6.97 -21.64 3.50
N LEU A 75 6.36 -21.04 4.53
CA LEU A 75 7.08 -20.33 5.61
C LEU A 75 7.79 -21.27 6.61
N GLY A 76 7.71 -22.59 6.39
CA GLY A 76 8.40 -23.62 7.17
C GLY A 76 7.66 -24.04 8.46
N PRO A 77 8.05 -25.17 9.07
CA PRO A 77 7.35 -25.78 10.20
C PRO A 77 7.39 -24.98 11.52
N SER A 78 8.15 -23.89 11.60
CA SER A 78 8.28 -23.08 12.84
C SER A 78 7.03 -22.26 13.19
N GLN A 79 5.94 -22.38 12.43
CA GLN A 79 4.59 -21.91 12.78
C GLN A 79 3.83 -22.88 13.71
N GLN A 80 4.39 -24.05 14.03
CA GLN A 80 3.77 -25.03 14.93
C GLN A 80 3.87 -24.64 16.41
N GLY A 81 3.49 -23.41 16.75
CA GLY A 81 2.91 -23.13 18.06
C GLY A 81 1.40 -23.41 17.96
N SER A 82 0.99 -24.67 18.15
CA SER A 82 -0.38 -25.12 18.49
C SER A 82 -1.61 -24.59 17.71
N LEU A 83 -1.47 -23.78 16.65
CA LEU A 83 -2.61 -23.27 15.89
C LEU A 83 -3.06 -24.32 14.88
N GLN A 84 -4.32 -24.74 14.99
CA GLN A 84 -4.93 -25.62 14.00
C GLN A 84 -4.98 -24.87 12.65
N GLN A 85 -4.61 -25.53 11.55
CA GLN A 85 -4.61 -24.96 10.20
C GLN A 85 -5.97 -24.36 9.78
N SER A 86 -7.05 -24.73 10.47
CA SER A 86 -8.41 -24.19 10.32
C SER A 86 -8.58 -22.73 10.78
N GLU A 87 -7.65 -22.16 11.54
CA GLU A 87 -7.76 -20.79 12.08
C GLU A 87 -6.90 -19.76 11.34
N LEU A 88 -6.12 -20.18 10.34
CA LEU A 88 -5.26 -19.27 9.59
C LEU A 88 -6.04 -18.49 8.53
N THR A 89 -5.72 -17.20 8.45
CA THR A 89 -6.24 -16.27 7.45
C THR A 89 -5.09 -15.76 6.58
N SER A 90 -5.29 -15.75 5.28
CA SER A 90 -4.33 -15.18 4.33
C SER A 90 -4.60 -13.71 4.11
N VAL A 91 -3.55 -12.90 4.26
CA VAL A 91 -3.57 -11.45 3.97
C VAL A 91 -2.54 -11.17 2.88
N ARG A 92 -2.96 -10.52 1.81
CA ARG A 92 -2.10 -10.03 0.74
C ARG A 92 -1.70 -8.59 1.03
N LEU A 93 -0.41 -8.29 0.93
CA LEU A 93 0.13 -6.93 0.95
C LEU A 93 0.62 -6.53 -0.44
N SER A 94 0.46 -5.25 -0.76
CA SER A 94 1.24 -4.61 -1.82
C SER A 94 2.72 -4.52 -1.43
N PRO A 95 3.64 -4.41 -2.41
CA PRO A 95 5.04 -4.13 -2.15
C PRO A 95 5.25 -2.92 -1.22
N GLU A 96 4.50 -1.84 -1.44
CA GLU A 96 4.59 -0.61 -0.65
C GLU A 96 4.19 -0.83 0.81
N GLU A 97 3.07 -1.53 1.04
CA GLU A 97 2.61 -1.90 2.38
C GLU A 97 3.61 -2.82 3.09
N GLY A 98 4.23 -3.75 2.36
CA GLY A 98 5.20 -4.69 2.91
C GLY A 98 6.47 -4.02 3.40
N ILE A 99 7.06 -3.14 2.57
CA ILE A 99 8.24 -2.36 2.97
C ILE A 99 7.87 -1.39 4.11
N PHE A 100 6.69 -0.74 4.05
CA PHE A 100 6.23 0.12 5.13
C PHE A 100 6.10 -0.62 6.47
N LEU A 101 5.51 -1.83 6.47
CA LEU A 101 5.44 -2.66 7.67
C LEU A 101 6.82 -3.09 8.16
N ALA A 102 7.77 -3.35 7.25
CA ALA A 102 9.15 -3.67 7.61
C ALA A 102 9.82 -2.58 8.45
N HIS A 103 9.54 -1.31 8.14
CA HIS A 103 10.07 -0.18 8.89
C HIS A 103 9.24 0.16 10.14
N ALA A 104 7.94 -0.16 10.14
CA ALA A 104 7.03 0.18 11.23
C ALA A 104 6.97 -0.87 12.36
N VAL A 105 7.44 -2.10 12.11
CA VAL A 105 7.29 -3.26 13.00
C VAL A 105 8.64 -3.95 13.14
N GLU A 106 9.09 -4.19 14.38
CA GLU A 106 10.43 -4.73 14.63
C GLU A 106 10.54 -6.24 14.35
N ASN A 107 9.44 -6.99 14.50
CA ASN A 107 9.43 -8.45 14.47
C ASN A 107 8.80 -9.04 13.22
N ILE A 108 9.34 -8.65 12.07
CA ILE A 108 8.86 -9.09 10.75
C ILE A 108 9.99 -9.79 9.99
N GLN A 109 9.68 -10.95 9.41
CA GLN A 109 10.61 -11.77 8.66
C GLN A 109 10.09 -12.02 7.25
N PHE A 110 10.97 -11.91 6.26
CA PHE A 110 10.63 -12.12 4.86
C PHE A 110 11.20 -13.44 4.34
N PHE A 111 10.41 -14.11 3.50
CA PHE A 111 10.76 -15.37 2.87
C PHE A 111 10.43 -15.29 1.38
N ALA A 112 11.31 -15.80 0.53
CA ALA A 112 11.08 -16.03 -0.88
C ALA A 112 11.08 -17.54 -1.19
N ASN A 113 10.92 -17.91 -2.47
CA ASN A 113 11.02 -19.30 -2.92
C ASN A 113 12.35 -19.98 -2.51
N THR A 114 13.42 -19.21 -2.38
CA THR A 114 14.77 -19.69 -2.05
C THR A 114 15.05 -19.75 -0.54
N GLY A 115 14.09 -19.35 0.31
CA GLY A 115 14.24 -19.29 1.77
C GLY A 115 14.13 -17.86 2.32
N PRO A 116 14.63 -17.61 3.55
CA PRO A 116 14.64 -16.28 4.15
C PRO A 116 15.33 -15.25 3.25
N CYS A 117 14.78 -14.05 3.13
CA CYS A 117 15.39 -12.95 2.38
C CYS A 117 15.48 -11.66 3.20
N SER A 118 16.45 -10.81 2.86
CA SER A 118 16.60 -9.50 3.50
C SER A 118 15.62 -8.48 2.92
N LEU A 119 15.30 -7.45 3.70
CA LEU A 119 14.50 -6.31 3.24
C LEU A 119 15.14 -5.64 2.02
N GLU A 120 16.47 -5.50 2.01
CA GLU A 120 17.26 -4.95 0.90
C GLU A 120 17.09 -5.76 -0.40
N SER A 121 17.10 -7.10 -0.29
CA SER A 121 16.89 -7.96 -1.46
C SER A 121 15.49 -7.79 -2.05
N LEU A 122 14.47 -7.66 -1.19
CA LEU A 122 13.10 -7.37 -1.63
C LEU A 122 12.98 -5.99 -2.27
N TRP A 123 13.59 -4.97 -1.66
CA TRP A 123 13.64 -3.62 -2.21
C TRP A 123 14.20 -3.64 -3.62
N HIS A 124 15.37 -4.24 -3.83
CA HIS A 124 15.94 -4.37 -5.16
C HIS A 124 15.02 -5.14 -6.11
N SER A 125 14.41 -6.24 -5.68
CA SER A 125 13.46 -6.97 -6.52
C SER A 125 12.27 -6.12 -6.97
N PHE A 126 11.75 -5.23 -6.12
CA PHE A 126 10.64 -4.35 -6.46
C PHE A 126 11.06 -3.20 -7.37
N VAL A 127 12.22 -2.59 -7.11
CA VAL A 127 12.79 -1.55 -7.97
C VAL A 127 13.05 -2.10 -9.39
N HIS A 128 13.60 -3.31 -9.51
CA HIS A 128 13.84 -3.93 -10.83
C HIS A 128 12.54 -4.41 -11.50
N GLY A 129 11.51 -4.75 -10.72
CA GLY A 129 10.24 -5.25 -11.24
C GLY A 129 9.26 -4.15 -11.66
N ASN A 130 9.44 -2.92 -11.17
CA ASN A 130 8.55 -1.79 -11.44
C ASN A 130 9.33 -0.46 -11.34
N GLU A 131 9.55 0.20 -12.47
CA GLU A 131 10.25 1.48 -12.58
C GLU A 131 9.59 2.60 -11.75
N GLY A 132 8.27 2.53 -11.56
CA GLY A 132 7.51 3.47 -10.74
C GLY A 132 7.54 3.17 -9.24
N PHE A 133 8.07 2.02 -8.81
CA PHE A 133 7.96 1.55 -7.42
C PHE A 133 8.53 2.53 -6.41
N VAL A 134 9.70 3.11 -6.68
CA VAL A 134 10.34 4.07 -5.74
C VAL A 134 9.40 5.25 -5.49
N HIS A 135 8.84 5.83 -6.55
CA HIS A 135 7.92 6.96 -6.45
C HIS A 135 6.63 6.59 -5.72
N SER A 136 6.04 5.44 -6.06
CA SER A 136 4.85 4.89 -5.39
C SER A 136 5.09 4.68 -3.90
N TYR A 137 6.22 4.06 -3.54
CA TYR A 137 6.57 3.80 -2.15
C TYR A 137 6.81 5.08 -1.36
N VAL A 138 7.54 6.05 -1.93
CA VAL A 138 7.81 7.32 -1.26
C VAL A 138 6.50 8.08 -1.00
N ALA A 139 5.61 8.16 -1.99
CA ALA A 139 4.30 8.78 -1.81
C ALA A 139 3.46 8.03 -0.75
N TYR A 140 3.43 6.70 -0.82
CA TYR A 140 2.74 5.86 0.17
C TYR A 140 3.25 6.14 1.59
N HIS A 141 4.57 6.09 1.79
CA HIS A 141 5.21 6.36 3.08
C HIS A 141 4.92 7.79 3.58
N HIS A 142 5.04 8.79 2.69
CA HIS A 142 4.72 10.18 3.01
C HIS A 142 3.30 10.34 3.55
N PHE A 143 2.30 9.82 2.85
CA PHE A 143 0.90 9.93 3.27
C PHE A 143 0.62 9.13 4.54
N ARG A 144 1.18 7.93 4.70
CA ARG A 144 1.06 7.17 5.96
C ARG A 144 1.65 7.92 7.15
N SER A 145 2.83 8.53 6.98
CA SER A 145 3.49 9.31 8.04
C SER A 145 2.67 10.53 8.48
N LYS A 146 1.86 11.09 7.57
CA LYS A 146 0.91 12.18 7.82
C LYS A 146 -0.46 11.70 8.34
N GLY A 147 -0.60 10.42 8.66
CA GLY A 147 -1.83 9.83 9.22
C GLY A 147 -2.93 9.55 8.20
N TRP A 148 -2.64 9.60 6.90
CA TRP A 148 -3.58 9.17 5.87
C TRP A 148 -3.54 7.65 5.69
N ILE A 149 -4.59 7.09 5.09
CA ILE A 149 -4.64 5.70 4.65
C ILE A 149 -4.64 5.68 3.12
N PRO A 150 -3.50 5.44 2.47
CA PRO A 150 -3.42 5.27 1.03
C PRO A 150 -3.90 3.87 0.62
N ARG A 151 -4.63 3.80 -0.48
CA ARG A 151 -5.06 2.56 -1.14
C ARG A 151 -4.84 2.70 -2.64
N SER A 152 -4.82 1.58 -3.36
CA SER A 152 -4.70 1.59 -4.83
C SER A 152 -5.82 2.43 -5.45
N GLY A 153 -5.44 3.38 -6.30
CA GLY A 153 -6.36 4.23 -7.06
C GLY A 153 -6.82 3.63 -8.40
N LEU A 154 -6.47 2.36 -8.68
CA LEU A 154 -6.67 1.73 -9.99
C LEU A 154 -8.12 1.78 -10.49
N GLN A 155 -9.09 1.68 -9.59
CA GLN A 155 -10.53 1.75 -9.93
C GLN A 155 -10.97 3.14 -10.38
N TYR A 156 -10.15 4.17 -10.15
CA TYR A 156 -10.45 5.58 -10.41
C TYR A 156 -9.49 6.20 -11.43
N GLY A 157 -8.63 5.40 -12.06
CA GLY A 157 -7.63 5.90 -13.01
C GLY A 157 -6.57 6.78 -12.35
N THR A 158 -6.23 6.50 -11.09
CA THR A 158 -5.23 7.23 -10.31
C THR A 158 -4.27 6.26 -9.64
N ASP A 159 -3.11 6.73 -9.17
CA ASP A 159 -2.12 5.87 -8.52
C ASP A 159 -2.58 5.49 -7.10
N LEU A 160 -3.01 6.49 -6.33
CA LEU A 160 -3.49 6.29 -4.95
C LEU A 160 -4.81 7.03 -4.70
N VAL A 161 -5.60 6.49 -3.78
CA VAL A 161 -6.69 7.21 -3.12
C VAL A 161 -6.44 7.27 -1.62
N LEU A 162 -6.71 8.42 -1.01
CA LEU A 162 -6.42 8.68 0.40
C LEU A 162 -7.70 8.75 1.22
N TYR A 163 -7.68 8.13 2.39
CA TYR A 163 -8.76 8.19 3.36
C TYR A 163 -8.28 8.84 4.66
N LYS A 164 -9.12 9.69 5.26
CA LYS A 164 -8.92 10.23 6.61
C LYS A 164 -9.27 9.24 7.72
N GLN A 165 -10.15 8.28 7.43
CA GLN A 165 -10.60 7.24 8.36
C GLN A 165 -10.65 5.90 7.62
N HIS A 166 -10.98 4.82 8.34
CA HIS A 166 -11.01 3.49 7.75
C HIS A 166 -11.91 3.43 6.48
N PRO A 167 -11.45 2.84 5.35
CA PRO A 167 -12.18 2.82 4.08
C PRO A 167 -13.59 2.22 4.12
N SER A 168 -13.91 1.41 5.13
CA SER A 168 -15.29 0.89 5.32
C SER A 168 -16.27 1.89 5.94
N LEU A 169 -15.78 3.01 6.46
CA LEU A 169 -16.58 4.02 7.15
C LEU A 169 -16.84 5.26 6.31
N VAL A 170 -15.85 5.65 5.50
CA VAL A 170 -15.84 6.91 4.78
C VAL A 170 -15.50 6.69 3.31
N HIS A 171 -15.92 7.62 2.47
CA HIS A 171 -15.42 7.70 1.11
C HIS A 171 -13.97 8.22 1.11
N SER A 172 -13.22 7.91 0.04
CA SER A 172 -11.92 8.53 -0.16
C SER A 172 -12.05 10.05 -0.17
N THR A 173 -11.06 10.74 0.35
CA THR A 173 -11.04 12.21 0.40
C THR A 173 -10.32 12.79 -0.81
N LEU A 174 -9.27 12.11 -1.27
CA LEU A 174 -8.37 12.57 -2.33
C LEU A 174 -8.04 11.44 -3.31
N CYS A 175 -7.92 11.78 -4.59
CA CYS A 175 -7.29 10.94 -5.60
C CYS A 175 -5.95 11.57 -6.00
N ILE A 176 -4.91 10.76 -6.10
CA ILE A 176 -3.51 11.19 -6.23
C ILE A 176 -2.89 10.60 -7.50
N LEU A 177 -2.23 11.47 -8.26
CA LEU A 177 -1.36 11.12 -9.37
C LEU A 177 0.08 11.40 -8.96
N ILE A 178 0.94 10.39 -9.09
CA ILE A 178 2.35 10.44 -8.73
C ILE A 178 3.13 10.79 -9.99
N MET A 179 3.69 12.00 -10.02
CA MET A 179 4.44 12.49 -11.17
C MET A 179 5.91 12.68 -10.80
N PRO A 180 6.81 11.79 -11.26
CA PRO A 180 8.25 11.96 -11.04
C PRO A 180 8.74 13.22 -11.76
N VAL A 181 9.48 14.07 -11.05
CA VAL A 181 10.10 15.25 -11.62
C VAL A 181 11.58 14.96 -11.83
N ILE A 182 12.05 15.00 -13.08
CA ILE A 182 13.47 14.92 -13.40
C ILE A 182 13.99 16.34 -13.59
N PHE A 183 14.93 16.73 -12.76
CA PHE A 183 15.71 17.93 -13.01
C PHE A 183 16.88 17.53 -13.92
N SER A 184 16.98 18.13 -15.11
CA SER A 184 18.21 18.00 -15.88
C SER A 184 19.35 18.71 -15.14
N LYS A 185 20.59 18.20 -15.25
CA LYS A 185 21.76 18.88 -14.68
C LYS A 185 21.98 20.28 -15.25
N GLU A 186 21.46 20.56 -16.44
CA GLU A 186 21.59 21.84 -17.14
C GLU A 186 20.62 22.91 -16.58
N ASP A 187 19.47 22.51 -16.05
CA ASP A 187 18.48 23.41 -15.42
C ASP A 187 18.85 23.84 -13.99
N ALA A 188 19.70 23.07 -13.31
CA ALA A 188 20.15 23.39 -11.95
C ALA A 188 21.09 24.60 -11.90
N GLU A 189 21.87 24.84 -12.96
CA GLU A 189 22.88 25.90 -13.02
C GLU A 189 22.38 27.21 -13.69
N GLN A 190 21.20 27.22 -14.33
CA GLN A 190 20.65 28.39 -15.06
C GLN A 190 19.45 29.08 -14.37
N SER A 191 19.22 28.84 -13.08
CA SER A 191 18.09 29.41 -12.33
C SER A 191 18.32 30.88 -11.92
N THR A 192 18.32 31.80 -12.89
CA THR A 192 18.07 33.25 -12.69
C THR A 192 16.75 33.73 -13.32
N THR A 193 15.91 32.84 -13.83
CA THR A 193 14.55 33.17 -14.29
C THR A 193 13.51 32.26 -13.64
N SER A 194 12.34 32.82 -13.38
CA SER A 194 11.33 32.40 -12.41
C SER A 194 10.49 31.17 -12.77
N ASN A 195 11.04 30.21 -13.52
CA ASN A 195 10.45 28.88 -13.68
C ASN A 195 11.49 27.91 -14.28
N PRO A 196 12.15 27.05 -13.48
CA PRO A 196 13.03 26.03 -14.03
C PRO A 196 12.23 25.04 -14.87
N GLY A 197 12.71 24.76 -16.09
CA GLY A 197 12.10 23.85 -17.05
C GLY A 197 11.95 22.46 -16.43
N LEU A 198 10.72 22.09 -16.11
CA LEU A 198 10.42 20.87 -15.38
C LEU A 198 10.28 19.71 -16.37
N LEU A 199 11.36 18.97 -16.65
CA LEU A 199 11.27 17.76 -17.46
C LEU A 199 10.67 16.64 -16.61
N VAL A 200 9.39 16.36 -16.84
CA VAL A 200 8.69 15.25 -16.18
C VAL A 200 8.96 13.98 -16.98
N ASP A 201 9.43 12.92 -16.31
CA ASP A 201 9.76 11.65 -16.97
C ASP A 201 8.54 11.06 -17.70
N GLY A 202 8.83 10.38 -18.80
CA GLY A 202 7.88 9.90 -19.79
C GLY A 202 7.00 8.77 -19.28
N GLN A 203 5.90 9.13 -18.60
CA GLN A 203 4.56 8.56 -18.74
C GLN A 203 3.46 9.58 -18.38
N TYR A 204 3.75 10.54 -17.48
CA TYR A 204 2.80 11.59 -17.06
C TYR A 204 3.27 13.02 -17.38
N GLY A 205 4.45 13.18 -17.98
CA GLY A 205 4.96 14.51 -18.37
C GLY A 205 4.19 15.22 -19.48
N ASN A 206 3.34 14.49 -20.19
CA ASN A 206 2.45 15.02 -21.22
C ASN A 206 0.99 14.67 -20.91
N LEU A 207 0.54 14.82 -19.65
CA LEU A 207 -0.89 14.77 -19.36
C LEU A 207 -1.58 15.89 -20.16
N SER A 208 -2.35 15.50 -21.17
CA SER A 208 -3.15 16.45 -21.93
C SER A 208 -4.27 16.98 -21.04
N TRP A 209 -4.85 18.11 -21.42
CA TRP A 209 -6.04 18.62 -20.73
C TRP A 209 -7.19 17.60 -20.75
N HIS A 210 -7.27 16.76 -21.79
CA HIS A 210 -8.26 15.68 -21.86
C HIS A 210 -8.01 14.57 -20.84
N ASP A 211 -6.75 14.25 -20.54
CA ASP A 211 -6.40 13.26 -19.51
C ASP A 211 -6.78 13.79 -18.13
N VAL A 212 -6.48 15.07 -17.86
CA VAL A 212 -6.88 15.74 -16.62
C VAL A 212 -8.39 15.80 -16.47
N GLU A 213 -9.13 16.17 -17.53
CA GLU A 213 -10.58 16.18 -17.53
C GLU A 213 -11.16 14.77 -17.34
N GLY A 214 -10.57 13.77 -17.99
CA GLY A 214 -10.94 12.37 -17.86
C GLY A 214 -10.82 11.88 -16.41
N ILE A 215 -9.68 12.15 -15.78
CA ILE A 215 -9.42 11.82 -14.38
C ILE A 215 -10.38 12.58 -13.47
N ASN A 216 -10.64 13.86 -13.73
CA ASN A 216 -11.63 14.64 -12.98
C ASN A 216 -13.01 13.98 -13.05
N ARG A 217 -13.47 13.61 -14.24
CA ARG A 217 -14.78 12.93 -14.42
C ARG A 217 -14.87 11.62 -13.64
N LEU A 218 -13.77 10.88 -13.49
CA LEU A 218 -13.72 9.66 -12.69
C LEU A 218 -13.74 9.94 -11.18
N CYS A 219 -13.18 11.08 -10.75
CA CYS A 219 -13.05 11.45 -9.34
C CYS A 219 -14.26 12.21 -8.75
N VAL A 220 -15.12 12.81 -9.58
CA VAL A 220 -16.26 13.67 -9.19
C VAL A 220 -17.23 13.05 -8.18
N ARG A 221 -17.28 11.71 -8.04
CA ARG A 221 -18.15 11.02 -7.06
C ARG A 221 -17.42 10.32 -5.92
N VAL A 222 -16.10 10.48 -5.84
CA VAL A 222 -15.22 9.58 -5.09
C VAL A 222 -14.33 10.31 -4.11
N ALA A 223 -13.92 11.54 -4.43
CA ALA A 223 -13.06 12.38 -3.61
C ALA A 223 -13.60 13.82 -3.57
N GLU A 224 -13.58 14.45 -2.39
CA GLU A 224 -14.06 15.82 -2.21
C GLU A 224 -13.11 16.86 -2.82
N HIS A 225 -11.81 16.53 -2.95
CA HIS A 225 -10.79 17.38 -3.56
C HIS A 225 -9.93 16.56 -4.53
N MET A 226 -9.56 17.17 -5.65
CA MET A 226 -8.94 16.49 -6.80
C MET A 226 -7.47 16.88 -6.99
N VAL A 227 -6.62 15.85 -7.17
CA VAL A 227 -5.27 15.86 -7.75
C VAL A 227 -4.31 16.83 -7.05
N GLU A 228 -3.64 16.31 -6.03
CA GLU A 228 -2.43 16.95 -5.52
C GLU A 228 -1.23 16.37 -6.27
N ARG A 229 -0.55 17.22 -7.04
CA ARG A 229 0.76 16.90 -7.59
C ARG A 229 1.72 16.75 -6.41
N TRP A 230 2.21 15.53 -6.19
CA TRP A 230 3.23 15.30 -5.20
C TRP A 230 4.61 15.24 -5.85
N VAL A 231 5.51 16.12 -5.42
CA VAL A 231 6.93 16.15 -5.80
C VAL A 231 7.73 15.81 -4.55
N PRO A 232 8.69 14.87 -4.60
CA PRO A 232 9.58 14.64 -3.47
C PRO A 232 10.36 15.92 -3.16
N GLU A 233 10.19 16.50 -1.97
CA GLU A 233 10.96 17.68 -1.53
C GLU A 233 12.42 17.35 -1.18
N ALA A 234 12.75 16.07 -1.00
CA ALA A 234 14.11 15.62 -0.73
C ALA A 234 14.26 14.14 -1.09
N THR A 235 15.47 13.75 -1.47
CA THR A 235 15.92 12.36 -1.53
C THR A 235 15.69 11.74 -0.15
N ILE A 236 14.62 10.96 0.01
CA ILE A 236 14.49 10.11 1.18
C ILE A 236 15.63 9.09 1.06
N ASN A 237 16.61 9.16 1.97
CA ASN A 237 17.57 8.07 2.14
C ASN A 237 16.77 6.87 2.62
N LEU A 238 16.41 6.02 1.67
CA LEU A 238 15.57 4.84 1.89
C LEU A 238 16.40 3.62 2.33
N MET A 239 17.67 3.81 2.67
CA MET A 239 18.57 2.85 3.31
C MET A 239 19.57 3.59 4.20
#